data_AF-A0A7S1AYZ8-F1
#
_entry.id   AF-A0A7S1AYZ8-F1
#
_cell.length_a   1.000
_cell.length_b   1.000
_cell.length_c   1.000
_cell.angle_alpha   90.00
_cell.angle_beta   90.00
_cell.angle_gamma   90.00
#
_symmetry.space_group_name_H-M   'P 1'
#
loop_
_entity.id
_entity.type
_entity.pdbx_description
1 polymer ?
#
loop_
_entity_poly.entity_id
_entity_poly.type
_entity_poly.pdbx_seq_one_letter_code
_entity_poly.pdbx_strand_id
1 'polypeptide(L)'
;TDGDGQISSCEFEDALRDRGGIMRSVFLLHDLDVTDARTFFHIIDVDGSNMIEIDEFVMGCMRFKGNGHHLGIEAVMQEHKKLLKDIVRRQRRVECQVGHMTDEMHVLSSRGGYAKSKVKIRRVLTLRGTGNDHHPDETMVSVV
;
A
#
# COMPACT_ATOMS: atom_id res chain seq x y z
N THR A 1 21.90 -4.50 16.77
CA THR A 1 22.07 -4.21 15.35
C THR A 1 23.52 -4.43 15.01
N ASP A 2 23.78 -5.46 14.21
CA ASP A 2 25.08 -5.71 13.60
C ASP A 2 25.38 -4.75 12.42
N GLY A 3 24.33 -4.20 11.81
CA GLY A 3 24.39 -3.18 10.77
C GLY A 3 23.95 -3.66 9.38
N ASP A 4 23.29 -4.82 9.27
CA ASP A 4 22.81 -5.35 7.98
C ASP A 4 21.67 -4.52 7.33
N GLY A 5 20.94 -3.74 8.13
CA GLY A 5 19.80 -2.91 7.72
C GLY A 5 18.43 -3.42 8.20
N GLN A 6 18.40 -4.55 8.89
CA GLN A 6 17.22 -5.20 9.46
C GLN A 6 17.36 -5.27 11.00
N ILE A 7 16.42 -5.95 11.67
CA ILE A 7 16.51 -6.31 13.08
C ILE A 7 16.09 -7.78 13.25
N SER A 8 16.98 -8.63 13.77
CA SER A 8 16.63 -10.01 14.09
C SER A 8 15.87 -10.12 15.43
N SER A 9 15.12 -11.22 15.63
CA SER A 9 14.36 -11.45 16.87
C SER A 9 15.23 -11.41 18.15
N CYS A 10 16.47 -11.90 18.07
CA CYS A 10 17.43 -11.85 19.18
C CYS A 10 17.84 -10.41 19.53
N GLU A 11 18.16 -9.59 18.52
CA GLU A 11 18.56 -8.20 18.74
C GLU A 11 17.40 -7.34 19.24
N PHE A 12 16.18 -7.63 18.79
CA PHE A 12 14.97 -6.97 19.26
C PHE A 12 14.69 -7.30 20.74
N GLU A 13 14.82 -8.57 21.13
CA GLU A 13 14.76 -8.98 22.54
C GLU A 13 15.83 -8.29 23.39
N ASP A 14 17.08 -8.27 22.94
CA ASP A 14 18.19 -7.73 23.73
C ASP A 14 18.13 -6.20 23.82
N ALA A 15 17.66 -5.49 22.78
CA ALA A 15 17.35 -4.06 22.83
C ALA A 15 16.21 -3.74 23.84
N LEU A 16 15.24 -4.66 24.01
CA LEU A 16 14.17 -4.54 25.01
C LEU A 16 14.55 -5.07 26.40
N ARG A 17 15.72 -5.69 26.55
CA ARG A 17 16.33 -6.11 27.82
C ARG A 17 17.40 -5.15 28.34
N ASP A 18 17.82 -4.17 27.55
CA ASP A 18 18.89 -3.25 27.95
C ASP A 18 18.61 -2.58 29.31
N ARG A 19 19.65 -2.51 30.15
CA ARG A 19 19.59 -1.99 31.52
C ARG A 19 19.44 -0.48 31.57
N GLY A 20 19.67 0.25 30.48
CA GLY A 20 19.32 1.66 30.37
C GLY A 20 17.80 1.89 30.22
N GLY A 21 17.03 0.87 29.80
CA GLY A 21 15.58 0.96 29.61
C GLY A 21 15.12 1.88 28.47
N ILE A 22 16.06 2.56 27.80
CA ILE A 22 15.81 3.65 26.83
C ILE A 22 14.82 3.22 25.75
N MET A 23 14.98 2.02 25.18
CA MET A 23 14.09 1.53 24.14
C MET A 23 12.64 1.37 24.63
N ARG A 24 12.45 0.83 25.85
CA ARG A 24 11.12 0.76 26.49
C ARG A 24 10.55 2.15 26.74
N SER A 25 11.37 3.12 27.17
CA SER A 25 10.93 4.50 27.36
C SER A 25 10.53 5.19 26.04
N VAL A 26 11.22 4.91 24.92
CA VAL A 26 10.85 5.40 23.59
C VAL A 26 9.55 4.76 23.10
N PHE A 27 9.36 3.45 23.31
CA PHE A 27 8.10 2.77 23.02
C PHE A 27 6.94 3.37 23.84
N LEU A 28 7.10 3.53 25.17
CA LEU A 28 6.08 4.14 26.03
C LEU A 28 5.77 5.61 25.68
N LEU A 29 6.77 6.39 25.26
CA LEU A 29 6.59 7.76 24.72
C LEU A 29 5.83 7.79 23.38
N HIS A 30 5.57 6.64 22.78
CA HIS A 30 4.79 6.46 21.57
C HIS A 30 3.51 5.65 21.80
N ASP A 31 3.07 5.50 23.07
CA ASP A 31 1.89 4.75 23.49
C ASP A 31 1.99 3.24 23.16
N LEU A 32 3.21 2.70 23.10
CA LEU A 32 3.52 1.30 22.78
C LEU A 32 3.95 0.56 24.06
N ASP A 33 3.05 -0.21 24.67
CA ASP A 33 3.40 -1.10 25.79
C ASP A 33 3.94 -2.45 25.26
N VAL A 34 5.26 -2.54 25.09
CA VAL A 34 5.94 -3.76 24.64
C VAL A 34 6.26 -4.64 25.85
N THR A 35 5.24 -5.30 26.39
CA THR A 35 5.35 -6.24 27.51
C THR A 35 5.97 -7.58 27.10
N ASP A 36 5.59 -8.14 25.94
CA ASP A 36 6.25 -9.30 25.32
C ASP A 36 6.90 -8.92 23.97
N ALA A 37 8.23 -9.01 23.94
CA ALA A 37 9.04 -8.77 22.75
C ALA A 37 8.75 -9.76 21.62
N ARG A 38 8.43 -11.04 21.92
CA ARG A 38 8.24 -12.09 20.90
C ARG A 38 6.92 -11.92 20.16
N THR A 39 5.83 -11.74 20.91
CA THR A 39 4.51 -11.45 20.32
C THR A 39 4.53 -10.14 19.54
N PHE A 40 5.20 -9.10 20.04
CA PHE A 40 5.32 -7.82 19.32
C PHE A 40 6.14 -7.97 18.02
N PHE A 41 7.28 -8.67 18.06
CA PHE A 41 8.10 -8.95 16.87
C PHE A 41 7.27 -9.65 15.77
N HIS A 42 6.53 -10.70 16.12
CA HIS A 42 5.72 -11.46 15.17
C HIS A 42 4.45 -10.73 14.66
N ILE A 43 4.10 -9.57 15.23
CA ILE A 43 3.02 -8.70 14.71
C ILE A 43 3.60 -7.61 13.79
N ILE A 44 4.91 -7.36 13.85
CA ILE A 44 5.62 -6.43 12.96
C ILE A 44 6.18 -7.15 11.71
N ASP A 45 6.71 -8.36 11.86
CA ASP A 45 7.06 -9.28 10.77
C ASP A 45 5.78 -9.69 10.02
N VAL A 46 5.48 -9.03 8.89
CA VAL A 46 4.23 -9.23 8.12
C VAL A 46 4.42 -10.27 7.01
N ASP A 47 5.65 -10.48 6.53
CA ASP A 47 5.94 -11.41 5.45
C ASP A 47 6.37 -12.83 5.92
N GLY A 48 6.77 -12.96 7.18
CA GLY A 48 7.21 -14.20 7.81
C GLY A 48 8.71 -14.46 7.70
N SER A 49 9.52 -13.45 7.36
CA SER A 49 10.98 -13.56 7.20
C SER A 49 11.73 -13.86 8.50
N ASN A 50 11.12 -13.64 9.67
CA ASN A 50 11.76 -13.67 11.00
C ASN A 50 12.86 -12.58 11.19
N MET A 51 12.87 -11.60 10.29
CA MET A 51 13.60 -10.33 10.39
C MET A 51 12.56 -9.21 10.43
N ILE A 52 12.97 -7.98 10.78
CA ILE A 52 12.14 -6.79 10.64
C ILE A 52 12.88 -5.79 9.74
N GLU A 53 12.29 -5.45 8.59
CA GLU A 53 12.76 -4.32 7.78
C GLU A 53 12.31 -2.97 8.38
N ILE A 54 12.98 -1.87 7.99
CA ILE A 54 12.65 -0.53 8.49
C ILE A 54 11.20 -0.10 8.18
N ASP A 55 10.69 -0.46 7.00
CA ASP A 55 9.30 -0.15 6.59
C ASP A 55 8.29 -0.91 7.45
N GLU A 56 8.59 -2.17 7.78
CA GLU A 56 7.77 -2.97 8.70
C GLU A 56 7.80 -2.39 10.11
N PHE A 57 8.98 -2.07 10.65
CA PHE A 57 9.13 -1.45 11.97
C PHE A 57 8.29 -0.18 12.11
N VAL A 58 8.36 0.70 11.10
CA VAL A 58 7.61 1.96 11.05
C VAL A 58 6.10 1.70 10.94
N MET A 59 5.65 0.83 10.04
CA MET A 59 4.22 0.47 9.92
C MET A 59 3.68 -0.21 11.18
N GLY A 60 4.46 -1.09 11.80
CA GLY A 60 4.13 -1.76 13.05
C GLY A 60 3.93 -0.78 14.20
N CYS A 61 4.89 0.14 14.40
CA CYS A 61 4.77 1.20 15.39
C CYS A 61 3.57 2.12 15.12
N MET A 62 3.29 2.47 13.85
CA MET A 62 2.10 3.27 13.49
C MET A 62 0.78 2.54 13.76
N ARG A 63 0.72 1.21 13.56
CA ARG A 63 -0.46 0.38 13.82
C ARG A 63 -0.77 0.27 15.32
N PHE A 64 0.24 0.03 16.16
CA PHE A 64 0.06 -0.11 17.61
C PHE A 64 -0.21 1.23 18.31
N LYS A 65 0.34 2.35 17.83
CA LYS A 65 0.23 3.70 18.43
C LYS A 65 -1.20 4.31 18.44
N GLY A 66 -2.20 3.59 17.94
CA GLY A 66 -3.56 4.11 17.76
C GLY A 66 -4.63 3.28 18.49
N ASN A 67 -5.24 3.87 19.52
CA ASN A 67 -6.49 3.36 20.12
C ASN A 67 -7.61 3.23 19.07
N GLY A 68 -7.79 2.03 18.52
CA GLY A 68 -8.90 1.60 17.67
C GLY A 68 -8.99 2.19 16.25
N HIS A 69 -8.74 3.49 16.08
CA HIS A 69 -9.10 4.21 14.84
C HIS A 69 -8.31 3.78 13.59
N HIS A 70 -7.03 3.46 13.70
CA HIS A 70 -6.23 3.08 12.53
C HIS A 70 -6.57 1.68 11.99
N LEU A 71 -7.06 0.74 12.82
CA LEU A 71 -7.46 -0.59 12.35
C LEU A 71 -8.62 -0.53 11.36
N GLY A 72 -9.60 0.35 11.60
CA GLY A 72 -10.70 0.58 10.65
C GLY A 72 -10.23 1.18 9.33
N ILE A 73 -9.31 2.15 9.38
CA ILE A 73 -8.75 2.81 8.20
C ILE A 73 -7.87 1.86 7.38
N GLU A 74 -6.99 1.10 8.04
CA GLU A 74 -6.13 0.10 7.40
C GLU A 74 -6.95 -1.02 6.75
N ALA A 75 -7.99 -1.53 7.43
CA ALA A 75 -8.91 -2.52 6.85
C ALA A 75 -9.62 -1.98 5.59
N VAL A 76 -10.12 -0.74 5.64
CA VAL A 76 -10.73 -0.06 4.48
C VAL A 76 -9.71 0.17 3.36
N MET A 77 -8.46 0.52 3.67
CA MET A 77 -7.40 0.67 2.67
C MET A 77 -7.03 -0.67 2.02
N GLN A 78 -6.97 -1.77 2.79
CA GLN A 78 -6.71 -3.11 2.25
C GLN A 78 -7.88 -3.61 1.38
N GLU A 79 -9.13 -3.38 1.81
CA GLU A 79 -10.32 -3.69 1.00
C GLU A 79 -10.35 -2.86 -0.29
N HIS A 80 -10.10 -1.55 -0.21
CA HIS A 80 -10.00 -0.68 -1.38
C HIS A 80 -8.89 -1.13 -2.35
N LYS A 81 -7.70 -1.50 -1.84
CA LYS A 81 -6.57 -2.06 -2.60
C LYS A 81 -6.92 -3.41 -3.27
N LYS A 82 -7.83 -4.19 -2.68
CA LYS A 82 -8.39 -5.43 -3.27
C LYS A 82 -9.43 -5.13 -4.36
N LEU A 83 -10.39 -4.25 -4.07
CA LEU A 83 -11.44 -3.81 -5.00
C LEU A 83 -10.83 -3.20 -6.27
N LEU A 84 -9.85 -2.30 -6.16
CA LEU A 84 -9.16 -1.71 -7.32
C LEU A 84 -8.46 -2.77 -8.19
N LYS A 85 -7.78 -3.76 -7.57
CA LYS A 85 -7.15 -4.87 -8.31
C LYS A 85 -8.19 -5.68 -9.09
N ASP A 86 -9.34 -5.97 -8.48
CA ASP A 86 -10.38 -6.77 -9.12
C ASP A 86 -11.20 -5.98 -10.15
N ILE A 87 -11.38 -4.67 -9.98
CA ILE A 87 -11.92 -3.77 -11.02
C ILE A 87 -11.00 -3.79 -12.26
N VAL A 88 -9.69 -3.58 -12.09
CA VAL A 88 -8.73 -3.61 -13.21
C VAL A 88 -8.68 -4.99 -13.89
N ARG A 89 -8.77 -6.08 -13.13
CA ARG A 89 -8.88 -7.45 -13.67
C ARG A 89 -10.16 -7.66 -14.48
N ARG A 90 -11.32 -7.20 -13.97
CA ARG A 90 -12.61 -7.31 -14.67
C ARG A 90 -12.62 -6.45 -15.93
N GLN A 91 -12.15 -5.21 -15.87
CA GLN A 91 -12.04 -4.31 -17.01
C GLN A 91 -11.22 -4.94 -18.14
N ARG A 92 -10.03 -5.49 -17.85
CA ARG A 92 -9.21 -6.18 -18.86
C ARG A 92 -9.91 -7.37 -19.53
N ARG A 93 -10.77 -8.10 -18.80
CA ARG A 93 -11.57 -9.20 -19.39
C ARG A 93 -12.64 -8.66 -20.34
N VAL A 94 -13.31 -7.57 -19.99
CA VAL A 94 -14.30 -6.89 -20.84
C VAL A 94 -13.63 -6.28 -22.08
N GLU A 95 -12.50 -5.57 -21.92
CA GLU A 95 -11.70 -5.03 -23.02
C GLU A 95 -11.26 -6.13 -24.00
N CYS A 96 -10.84 -7.30 -23.48
CA CYS A 96 -10.49 -8.46 -24.30
C CYS A 96 -11.68 -9.07 -25.05
N GLN A 97 -12.84 -9.21 -24.39
CA GLN A 97 -14.07 -9.71 -25.04
C GLN A 97 -14.57 -8.77 -26.14
N VAL A 98 -14.59 -7.45 -25.88
CA VAL A 98 -14.94 -6.43 -26.88
C VAL A 98 -13.94 -6.43 -28.04
N GLY A 99 -12.65 -6.63 -27.75
CA GLY A 99 -11.62 -6.84 -28.77
C GLY A 99 -11.95 -8.03 -29.68
N HIS A 100 -12.16 -9.22 -29.10
CA HIS A 100 -12.47 -10.44 -29.84
C HIS A 100 -13.72 -10.28 -30.73
N MET A 101 -14.80 -9.72 -30.19
CA MET A 101 -16.03 -9.45 -30.95
C MET A 101 -15.80 -8.44 -32.09
N THR A 102 -14.92 -7.45 -31.89
CA THR A 102 -14.57 -6.46 -32.92
C THR A 102 -13.73 -7.09 -34.04
N ASP A 103 -12.81 -7.99 -33.70
CA ASP A 103 -11.98 -8.71 -34.67
C ASP A 103 -12.81 -9.75 -35.47
N GLU A 104 -13.69 -10.51 -34.82
CA GLU A 104 -14.66 -11.39 -35.50
C GLU A 104 -15.55 -10.59 -36.45
N MET A 105 -16.14 -9.48 -35.98
CA MET A 105 -16.94 -8.60 -36.81
C MET A 105 -16.12 -7.99 -37.97
N HIS A 106 -14.82 -7.73 -37.78
CA HIS A 106 -13.96 -7.28 -38.86
C HIS A 106 -13.67 -8.37 -39.90
N VAL A 107 -13.47 -9.63 -39.49
CA VAL A 107 -13.31 -10.77 -40.43
C VAL A 107 -14.59 -10.98 -41.24
N LEU A 108 -15.76 -10.89 -40.61
CA LEU A 108 -17.06 -10.99 -41.30
C LEU A 108 -17.30 -9.79 -42.23
N SER A 109 -17.03 -8.55 -41.78
CA SER A 109 -17.16 -7.35 -42.61
C SER A 109 -16.13 -7.30 -43.76
N SER A 110 -15.01 -8.00 -43.66
CA SER A 110 -14.06 -8.13 -44.79
C SER A 110 -14.63 -8.94 -45.97
N ARG A 111 -15.80 -9.60 -45.81
CA ARG A 111 -16.59 -10.20 -46.90
C ARG A 111 -17.76 -9.32 -47.38
N GLY A 112 -18.07 -8.22 -46.70
CA GLY A 112 -19.15 -7.29 -47.02
C GLY A 112 -18.69 -5.84 -46.86
N GLY A 113 -18.21 -5.26 -47.95
CA GLY A 113 -17.43 -4.02 -47.93
C GLY A 113 -18.20 -2.79 -47.44
N TYR A 114 -17.92 -2.38 -46.20
CA TYR A 114 -18.34 -1.10 -45.62
C TYR A 114 -17.14 -0.37 -44.97
N ALA A 115 -17.14 0.96 -45.03
CA ALA A 115 -15.96 1.76 -44.69
C ALA A 115 -15.71 1.89 -43.17
N LYS A 116 -14.45 1.77 -42.74
CA LYS A 116 -14.06 1.83 -41.32
C LYS A 116 -13.99 3.26 -40.78
N SER A 117 -14.80 3.58 -39.78
CA SER A 117 -14.51 4.66 -38.82
C SER A 117 -13.47 4.18 -37.80
N LYS A 118 -12.37 4.93 -37.63
CA LYS A 118 -11.28 4.59 -36.69
C LYS A 118 -11.59 5.09 -35.27
N VAL A 119 -12.04 4.19 -34.38
CA VAL A 119 -12.08 4.48 -32.93
C VAL A 119 -10.64 4.50 -32.39
N LYS A 120 -10.21 5.63 -31.83
CA LYS A 120 -8.83 5.87 -31.37
C LYS A 120 -8.73 5.85 -29.85
N ILE A 121 -8.60 4.65 -29.27
CA ILE A 121 -8.43 4.47 -27.82
C ILE A 121 -7.09 5.09 -27.39
N ARG A 122 -7.12 6.09 -26.49
CA ARG A 122 -5.92 6.61 -25.82
C ARG A 122 -5.59 5.75 -24.61
N ARG A 123 -4.33 5.33 -24.45
CA ARG A 123 -3.83 4.85 -23.16
C ARG A 123 -3.79 6.03 -22.19
N VAL A 124 -4.50 5.92 -21.06
CA VAL A 124 -4.29 6.81 -19.92
C VAL A 124 -3.00 6.36 -19.22
N LEU A 125 -2.02 7.26 -19.12
CA LEU A 125 -0.83 7.03 -18.32
C LEU A 125 -1.18 7.33 -16.86
N THR A 126 -1.15 6.32 -16.00
CA THR A 126 -1.26 6.51 -14.56
C THR A 126 -0.05 7.31 -14.09
N LEU A 127 -0.27 8.52 -13.55
CA LEU A 127 0.81 9.39 -13.11
C LEU A 127 1.56 8.75 -11.94
N ARG A 128 2.86 8.54 -12.13
CA ARG A 128 3.78 8.07 -11.10
C ARG A 128 4.18 9.29 -10.28
N GLY A 129 3.61 9.43 -9.08
CA GLY A 129 3.90 10.56 -8.20
C GLY A 129 5.39 10.60 -7.81
N THR A 130 6.05 11.71 -8.10
CA THR A 130 7.36 12.10 -7.55
C THR A 130 7.16 13.43 -6.84
N GLY A 131 7.39 13.46 -5.53
CA GLY A 131 7.25 14.68 -4.74
C GLY A 131 8.38 15.68 -5.01
N ASN A 132 8.08 16.96 -4.79
CA ASN A 132 9.07 17.98 -4.47
C ASN A 132 8.36 19.11 -3.71
N ASP A 133 8.94 19.57 -2.61
CA ASP A 133 8.29 20.48 -1.67
C ASP A 133 8.29 21.94 -2.13
N HIS A 134 7.18 22.66 -1.88
CA HIS A 134 7.18 24.11 -1.61
C HIS A 134 5.86 24.56 -0.94
N HIS A 135 6.00 25.25 0.20
CA HIS A 135 5.06 26.29 0.66
C HIS A 135 5.47 27.63 -0.02
N PRO A 136 4.73 28.77 0.01
CA PRO A 136 3.54 29.16 0.80
C PRO A 136 2.21 28.59 0.20
N ASP A 137 1.00 29.16 0.18
CA ASP A 137 0.47 30.50 0.51
C ASP A 137 -1.04 30.44 0.87
N GLU A 138 -1.63 31.60 1.23
CA GLU A 138 -3.05 31.72 1.58
C GLU A 138 -4.01 31.65 0.38
N THR A 139 -5.21 31.08 0.57
CA THR A 139 -6.44 31.69 0.04
C THR A 139 -7.70 31.19 0.77
N MET A 140 -8.46 32.10 1.38
CA MET A 140 -9.85 31.84 1.77
C MET A 140 -10.77 31.93 0.55
N VAL A 141 -11.75 31.03 0.44
CA VAL A 141 -13.01 31.30 -0.27
C VAL A 141 -14.16 30.69 0.53
N SER A 142 -15.14 31.50 0.92
CA SER A 142 -16.34 31.06 1.62
C SER A 142 -17.32 30.35 0.69
N VAL A 143 -18.05 29.36 1.21
CA VAL A 143 -19.22 28.78 0.54
C VAL A 143 -20.48 29.52 0.98
N VAL A 144 -21.36 29.78 0.01
CA VAL A 144 -22.76 30.20 0.17
C VAL A 144 -23.65 29.09 -0.41
#